data_AF-A0A6P4XW87-F1
#
_entry.id   AF-A0A6P4XW87-F1
#
_cell.length_a   1.000
_cell.length_b   1.000
_cell.length_c   1.000
_cell.angle_alpha   90.00
_cell.angle_beta   90.00
_cell.angle_gamma   90.00
#
_symmetry.space_group_name_H-M   'P 1'
#
loop_
_entity.id
_entity.type
_entity.pdbx_description
1 polymer ?
#
loop_
_entity_poly.entity_id
_entity_poly.type
_entity_poly.pdbx_seq_one_letter_code
_entity_poly.pdbx_strand_id
1 'polypeptide(L)'
;MTRMRENDLNRPGAAGNIPGEPDGWSWLLGFVIPAVVPPLVAWIVYRTDEKEKEKLEKEHQHETLRAKIQMDHLEQESGTVRDKLKNMQEENSKLREKLASHHVVKERDQHYISKLEEENQTLKQDYKRQQEQIYQLARRLSDVYVDTSVSKEPESPKMATGPFGFTLKESLAYKQKEREIRAKEEYLTKLENQLRQRQNMKCSYWNPMKSSWHREHLEREMLGEADTNVHARSLRVPVALREIFKYDDYCAPRPEDHGRLMWTFWRQWKMEVEREKNKLLAERLAQDPRKN
;
A
#
# COMPACT_ATOMS: atom_id res chain seq x y z
N MET A 1 58.54 -12.67 -28.45
CA MET A 1 58.87 -13.42 -29.69
C MET A 1 59.16 -12.39 -30.77
N THR A 2 60.44 -12.04 -30.96
CA THR A 2 61.27 -12.29 -32.19
C THR A 2 60.79 -11.48 -33.41
N ARG A 3 61.57 -10.67 -34.13
CA ARG A 3 63.02 -10.47 -34.33
C ARG A 3 63.17 -9.04 -34.87
N MET A 4 63.96 -8.17 -34.25
CA MET A 4 64.51 -7.01 -34.95
C MET A 4 65.76 -7.49 -35.70
N ARG A 5 65.81 -7.27 -37.02
CA ARG A 5 66.98 -7.55 -37.85
C ARG A 5 67.77 -6.24 -37.95
N GLU A 6 68.89 -6.20 -37.26
CA GLU A 6 69.92 -5.18 -37.41
C GLU A 6 70.50 -5.28 -38.83
N ASN A 7 70.39 -4.20 -39.61
CA ASN A 7 71.13 -4.02 -40.86
C ASN A 7 72.44 -3.33 -40.53
N ASP A 8 73.48 -4.13 -40.28
CA ASP A 8 74.84 -3.67 -40.10
C ASP A 8 75.53 -3.59 -41.47
N LEU A 9 75.51 -2.40 -42.09
CA LEU A 9 76.09 -2.13 -43.42
C LEU A 9 77.58 -1.74 -43.38
N ASN A 10 78.25 -1.83 -42.24
CA ASN A 10 79.67 -1.49 -42.11
C ASN A 10 80.53 -2.70 -41.79
N ARG A 11 80.74 -3.57 -42.78
CA ARG A 11 81.84 -4.55 -42.75
C ARG A 11 82.61 -4.48 -44.08
N PRO A 12 83.90 -4.07 -44.08
CA PRO A 12 84.72 -4.13 -45.27
C PRO A 12 85.17 -5.59 -45.45
N GLY A 13 84.39 -6.34 -46.24
CA GLY A 13 84.67 -7.72 -46.61
C GLY A 13 85.39 -7.78 -47.95
N ALA A 14 86.65 -8.19 -47.89
CA ALA A 14 87.57 -8.53 -48.97
C ALA A 14 86.92 -9.06 -50.26
N ALA A 15 87.15 -8.36 -51.38
CA ALA A 15 87.01 -8.93 -52.72
C ALA A 15 88.36 -9.55 -53.11
N GLY A 16 88.39 -10.89 -53.10
CA GLY A 16 89.48 -11.68 -53.69
C GLY A 16 89.43 -11.60 -55.21
N ASN A 17 90.59 -11.38 -55.81
CA ASN A 17 90.82 -11.52 -57.24
C ASN A 17 90.63 -12.99 -57.67
N ILE A 18 89.79 -13.22 -58.67
CA ILE A 18 89.90 -14.38 -59.58
C ILE A 18 89.89 -13.83 -61.01
N PRO A 19 90.94 -14.08 -61.82
CA PRO A 19 90.99 -13.68 -63.22
C PRO A 19 90.50 -14.82 -64.13
N GLY A 20 89.82 -14.46 -65.22
CA GLY A 20 89.78 -15.24 -66.45
C GLY A 20 88.55 -16.11 -66.67
N GLU A 21 87.54 -15.56 -67.37
CA GLU A 21 87.04 -16.10 -68.64
C GLU A 21 86.11 -15.05 -69.29
N PRO A 22 86.21 -14.79 -70.60
CA PRO A 22 85.45 -13.74 -71.26
C PRO A 22 84.07 -14.25 -71.67
N ASP A 23 83.12 -14.21 -70.74
CA ASP A 23 81.71 -14.46 -71.08
C ASP A 23 81.18 -13.27 -71.90
N GLY A 24 80.89 -13.53 -73.17
CA GLY A 24 80.42 -12.58 -74.20
C GLY A 24 79.08 -11.89 -73.95
N TRP A 25 78.64 -11.79 -72.69
CA TRP A 25 77.39 -11.18 -72.22
C TRP A 25 77.62 -9.89 -71.41
N SER A 26 78.88 -9.54 -71.09
CA SER A 26 79.23 -8.35 -70.29
C SER A 26 78.77 -7.02 -70.90
N TRP A 27 78.77 -6.89 -72.23
CA TRP A 27 78.26 -5.70 -72.92
C TRP A 27 76.71 -5.62 -72.90
N LEU A 28 76.01 -6.75 -72.82
CA LEU A 28 74.55 -6.78 -72.65
C LEU A 28 74.15 -6.34 -71.23
N LEU A 29 74.94 -6.70 -70.21
CA LEU A 29 74.68 -6.27 -68.82
C LEU A 29 74.79 -4.74 -68.66
N GLY A 30 75.67 -4.07 -69.40
CA GLY A 30 75.80 -2.61 -69.39
C GLY A 30 74.60 -1.85 -69.96
N PHE A 31 73.83 -2.45 -70.86
CA PHE A 31 72.64 -1.83 -71.48
C PHE A 31 71.31 -2.34 -70.91
N VAL A 32 71.23 -3.61 -70.51
CA VAL A 32 70.00 -4.24 -70.02
C VAL A 32 69.71 -3.85 -68.56
N ILE A 33 70.75 -3.70 -67.72
CA ILE A 33 70.56 -3.34 -66.30
C ILE A 33 69.97 -1.93 -66.14
N PRO A 34 70.48 -0.87 -66.81
CA PRO A 34 69.89 0.47 -66.70
C PRO A 34 68.51 0.59 -67.36
N ALA A 35 68.21 -0.24 -68.37
CA ALA A 35 66.94 -0.19 -69.08
C ALA A 35 65.81 -0.96 -68.39
N VAL A 36 66.11 -2.03 -67.64
CA VAL A 36 65.09 -2.96 -67.10
C VAL A 36 64.90 -2.81 -65.59
N VAL A 37 65.95 -2.51 -64.83
CA VAL A 37 65.87 -2.41 -63.37
C VAL A 37 65.05 -1.21 -62.89
N PRO A 38 65.21 0.02 -63.42
CA PRO A 38 64.41 1.16 -62.97
C PRO A 38 62.90 1.02 -63.25
N PRO A 39 62.44 0.54 -64.42
CA PRO A 39 61.02 0.27 -64.64
C PRO A 39 60.44 -0.81 -63.73
N LEU A 40 61.20 -1.86 -63.41
CA LEU A 40 60.76 -2.91 -62.48
C LEU A 40 60.65 -2.38 -61.04
N VAL A 41 61.62 -1.60 -60.58
CA VAL A 41 61.55 -0.97 -59.24
C VAL A 41 60.41 0.04 -59.18
N ALA A 42 60.24 0.86 -60.22
CA ALA A 42 59.10 1.79 -60.32
C ALA A 42 57.75 1.05 -60.32
N TRP A 43 57.65 -0.08 -61.02
CA TRP A 43 56.45 -0.92 -61.00
C TRP A 43 56.19 -1.57 -59.64
N ILE A 44 57.24 -2.03 -58.95
CA ILE A 44 57.11 -2.58 -57.58
C ILE A 44 56.62 -1.50 -56.62
N VAL A 45 57.22 -0.30 -56.65
CA VAL A 45 56.83 0.85 -55.81
C VAL A 45 55.40 1.30 -56.12
N TYR A 46 55.05 1.41 -57.41
CA TYR A 46 53.69 1.74 -57.85
C TYR A 46 52.68 0.70 -57.34
N ARG A 47 53.00 -0.59 -57.45
CA ARG A 47 52.14 -1.68 -56.98
C ARG A 47 52.00 -1.72 -55.46
N THR A 48 53.03 -1.34 -54.71
CA THR A 48 52.91 -1.19 -53.25
C THR A 48 52.08 0.02 -52.87
N ASP A 49 52.26 1.16 -53.54
CA ASP A 49 51.48 2.38 -53.32
C ASP A 49 49.98 2.17 -53.64
N GLU A 50 49.67 1.45 -54.72
CA GLU A 50 48.30 1.11 -55.10
C GLU A 50 47.60 0.22 -54.06
N LYS A 51 48.33 -0.76 -53.49
CA LYS A 51 47.82 -1.60 -52.39
C LYS A 51 47.64 -0.82 -51.10
N GLU A 52 48.53 0.12 -50.79
CA GLU A 52 48.39 0.98 -49.62
C GLU A 52 47.20 1.92 -49.75
N LYS A 53 46.98 2.49 -50.93
CA LYS A 53 45.78 3.29 -51.26
C LYS A 53 44.50 2.48 -51.10
N GLU A 54 44.44 1.27 -51.67
CA GLU A 54 43.27 0.41 -51.53
C GLU A 54 43.00 0.01 -50.07
N LYS A 55 44.06 -0.23 -49.29
CA LYS A 55 43.96 -0.54 -47.87
C LYS A 55 43.42 0.66 -47.07
N LEU A 56 43.98 1.85 -47.30
CA LEU A 56 43.53 3.08 -46.66
C LEU A 56 42.09 3.42 -47.03
N GLU A 57 41.68 3.19 -48.28
CA GLU A 57 40.30 3.39 -48.71
C GLU A 57 39.34 2.43 -47.99
N LYS A 58 39.69 1.15 -47.86
CA LYS A 58 38.89 0.17 -47.10
C LYS A 58 38.83 0.51 -45.61
N GLU A 59 39.93 0.95 -45.02
CA GLU A 59 39.96 1.41 -43.63
C GLU A 59 39.04 2.62 -43.44
N HIS A 60 39.12 3.61 -44.33
CA HIS A 60 38.24 4.77 -44.30
C HIS A 60 36.76 4.41 -44.50
N GLN A 61 36.44 3.53 -45.45
CA GLN A 61 35.08 3.03 -45.67
C GLN A 61 34.55 2.28 -44.44
N HIS A 62 35.39 1.51 -43.78
CA HIS A 62 35.01 0.77 -42.58
C HIS A 62 34.83 1.69 -41.36
N GLU A 63 35.67 2.71 -41.20
CA GLU A 63 35.52 3.73 -40.15
C GLU A 63 34.25 4.56 -40.35
N THR A 64 33.98 5.01 -41.57
CA THR A 64 32.75 5.75 -41.90
C THR A 64 31.50 4.89 -41.67
N LEU A 65 31.54 3.60 -42.03
CA LEU A 65 30.43 2.68 -41.74
C LEU A 65 30.23 2.49 -40.24
N ARG A 66 31.30 2.33 -39.46
CA ARG A 66 31.22 2.23 -37.99
C ARG A 66 30.62 3.48 -37.36
N ALA A 67 31.07 4.66 -37.78
CA ALA A 67 30.52 5.94 -37.30
C ALA A 67 29.02 6.05 -37.63
N LYS A 68 28.60 5.63 -38.83
CA LYS A 68 27.19 5.62 -39.22
C LYS A 68 26.35 4.69 -38.35
N ILE A 69 26.80 3.45 -38.10
CA ILE A 69 26.10 2.50 -37.23
C ILE A 69 25.96 3.06 -35.80
N GLN A 70 27.01 3.70 -35.28
CA GLN A 70 26.95 4.34 -33.96
C GLN A 70 25.96 5.50 -33.92
N MET A 71 25.93 6.34 -34.96
CA MET A 71 24.98 7.44 -35.06
C MET A 71 23.54 6.95 -35.13
N ASP A 72 23.25 5.93 -35.96
CA ASP A 72 21.92 5.34 -36.08
C ASP A 72 21.46 4.74 -34.74
N HIS A 73 22.37 4.10 -34.00
CA HIS A 73 22.09 3.56 -32.67
C HIS A 73 21.76 4.66 -31.65
N LEU A 74 22.54 5.74 -31.63
CA LEU A 74 22.29 6.90 -30.75
C LEU A 74 20.98 7.61 -31.11
N GLU A 75 20.62 7.69 -32.39
CA GLU A 75 19.36 8.26 -32.83
C GLU A 75 18.17 7.42 -32.36
N GLN A 76 18.29 6.09 -32.46
CA GLN A 76 17.28 5.15 -31.94
C GLN A 76 17.12 5.28 -30.41
N GLU A 77 18.22 5.35 -29.67
CA GLU A 77 18.18 5.54 -28.21
C GLU A 77 17.55 6.88 -27.85
N SER A 78 17.91 7.96 -28.54
CA SER A 78 17.33 9.30 -28.37
C SER A 78 15.82 9.29 -28.62
N GLY A 79 15.36 8.60 -29.67
CA GLY A 79 13.92 8.40 -29.95
C GLY A 79 13.22 7.67 -28.82
N THR A 80 13.80 6.57 -28.34
CA THR A 80 13.26 5.77 -27.23
C THR A 80 13.14 6.59 -25.94
N VAL A 81 14.16 7.38 -25.61
CA VAL A 81 14.15 8.26 -24.42
C VAL A 81 13.09 9.35 -24.56
N ARG A 82 12.96 9.94 -25.75
CA ARG A 82 11.95 10.97 -26.05
C ARG A 82 10.53 10.44 -25.86
N ASP A 83 10.26 9.23 -26.33
CA ASP A 83 8.93 8.62 -26.20
C ASP A 83 8.62 8.27 -24.73
N LYS A 84 9.60 7.74 -24.00
CA LYS A 84 9.47 7.54 -22.55
C LYS A 84 9.20 8.85 -21.80
N LEU A 85 9.87 9.94 -22.18
CA LEU A 85 9.67 11.25 -21.57
C LEU A 85 8.24 11.77 -21.81
N LYS A 86 7.71 11.62 -23.03
CA LYS A 86 6.32 11.96 -23.36
C LYS A 86 5.32 11.15 -22.53
N ASN A 87 5.52 9.84 -22.43
CA ASN A 87 4.64 8.97 -21.63
C ASN A 87 4.67 9.37 -20.15
N MET A 88 5.85 9.61 -19.57
CA MET A 88 5.97 10.07 -18.18
C MET A 88 5.33 11.45 -17.98
N GLN A 89 5.42 12.35 -18.96
CA GLN A 89 4.78 13.66 -18.89
C GLN A 89 3.25 13.53 -18.91
N GLU A 90 2.71 12.65 -19.75
CA GLU A 90 1.27 12.35 -19.80
C GLU A 90 0.79 11.74 -18.47
N GLU A 91 1.50 10.76 -17.93
CA GLU A 91 1.17 10.17 -16.63
C GLU A 91 1.22 11.20 -15.50
N ASN A 92 2.22 12.08 -15.47
CA ASN A 92 2.30 13.17 -14.50
C ASN A 92 1.10 14.12 -14.61
N SER A 93 0.64 14.42 -15.83
CA SER A 93 -0.54 15.26 -16.03
C SER A 93 -1.81 14.60 -15.48
N LYS A 94 -1.99 13.31 -15.74
CA LYS A 94 -3.10 12.49 -15.21
C LYS A 94 -3.06 12.40 -13.68
N LEU A 95 -1.87 12.26 -13.09
CA LEU A 95 -1.70 12.23 -11.65
C LEU A 95 -2.05 13.58 -11.00
N ARG A 96 -1.65 14.70 -11.61
CA ARG A 96 -2.02 16.04 -11.14
C ARG A 96 -3.53 16.26 -11.18
N GLU A 97 -4.20 15.81 -12.25
CA GLU A 97 -5.66 15.88 -12.36
C GLU A 97 -6.36 15.04 -11.27
N LYS A 98 -5.90 13.79 -11.07
CA LYS A 98 -6.40 12.94 -9.98
C LYS A 98 -6.20 13.60 -8.62
N LEU A 99 -5.05 14.20 -8.37
CA LEU A 99 -4.78 14.91 -7.11
C LEU A 99 -5.73 16.09 -6.90
N ALA A 100 -5.98 16.88 -7.95
CA ALA A 100 -6.94 17.98 -7.91
C ALA A 100 -8.37 17.47 -7.60
N SER A 101 -8.82 16.39 -8.26
CA SER A 101 -10.13 15.79 -7.98
C SER A 101 -10.25 15.29 -6.54
N HIS A 102 -9.18 14.69 -6.00
CA HIS A 102 -9.16 14.21 -4.62
C HIS A 102 -9.22 15.37 -3.62
N HIS A 103 -8.58 16.51 -3.93
CA HIS A 103 -8.66 17.71 -3.09
C HIS A 103 -10.10 18.23 -2.99
N VAL A 104 -10.81 18.33 -4.12
CA VAL A 104 -12.21 18.77 -4.16
C VAL A 104 -13.12 17.83 -3.35
N VAL A 105 -12.93 16.52 -3.49
CA VAL A 105 -13.68 15.52 -2.69
C VAL A 105 -13.39 15.70 -1.21
N LYS A 106 -12.13 15.88 -0.84
CA LYS A 106 -11.72 16.09 0.56
C LYS A 106 -12.34 17.35 1.17
N GLU A 107 -12.38 18.47 0.43
CA GLU A 107 -13.02 19.71 0.90
C GLU A 107 -14.52 19.53 1.12
N ARG A 108 -15.20 18.84 0.19
CA ARG A 108 -16.62 18.52 0.33
C ARG A 108 -16.89 17.64 1.55
N ASP A 109 -16.07 16.62 1.76
CA ASP A 109 -16.21 15.71 2.91
C ASP A 109 -15.95 16.46 4.23
N GLN A 110 -14.95 17.35 4.26
CA GLN A 110 -14.71 18.24 5.40
C GLN A 110 -15.90 19.15 5.70
N HIS A 111 -16.47 19.78 4.67
CA HIS A 111 -17.67 20.61 4.83
C HIS A 111 -18.85 19.79 5.40
N TYR A 112 -19.05 18.56 4.91
CA TYR A 112 -20.11 17.68 5.40
C TYR A 112 -19.87 17.26 6.86
N ILE A 113 -18.63 16.96 7.24
CA ILE A 113 -18.26 16.67 8.64
C ILE A 113 -18.57 17.88 9.53
N SER A 114 -18.17 19.09 9.15
CA SER A 114 -18.46 20.30 9.93
C SER A 114 -19.96 20.53 10.10
N LYS A 115 -20.77 20.28 9.06
CA LYS A 115 -22.23 20.37 9.15
C LYS A 115 -22.80 19.32 10.12
N LEU A 116 -22.34 18.08 10.05
CA LEU A 116 -22.76 17.03 10.98
C LEU A 116 -22.35 17.34 12.42
N GLU A 117 -21.18 17.94 12.64
CA GLU A 117 -20.74 18.38 13.96
C GLU A 117 -21.65 19.47 14.53
N GLU A 118 -22.07 20.43 13.70
CA GLU A 118 -23.02 21.47 14.09
C GLU A 118 -24.39 20.86 14.47
N GLU A 119 -24.94 19.98 13.64
CA GLU A 119 -26.20 19.26 13.94
C GLU A 119 -26.09 18.40 15.20
N ASN A 120 -24.93 17.77 15.44
CA ASN A 120 -24.71 16.99 16.65
C ASN A 120 -24.66 17.88 17.90
N GLN A 121 -24.06 19.07 17.80
CA GLN A 121 -24.02 20.04 18.88
C GLN A 121 -25.42 20.58 19.22
N THR A 122 -26.25 20.90 18.22
CA THR A 122 -27.63 21.36 18.45
C THR A 122 -28.47 20.27 19.10
N LEU A 123 -28.40 19.04 18.59
CA LEU A 123 -29.08 17.88 19.19
C LEU A 123 -28.66 17.65 20.65
N LYS A 124 -27.37 17.80 20.96
CA LYS A 124 -26.87 17.67 22.33
C LYS A 124 -27.41 18.78 23.24
N GLN A 125 -27.56 20.00 22.75
CA GLN A 125 -28.18 21.10 23.49
C GLN A 125 -29.67 20.84 23.72
N ASP A 126 -30.40 20.37 22.72
CA ASP A 126 -31.82 20.06 22.84
C ASP A 126 -32.07 18.91 23.81
N TYR A 127 -31.24 17.86 23.79
CA TYR A 127 -31.30 16.79 24.78
C TYR A 127 -31.10 17.30 26.21
N LYS A 128 -30.15 18.22 26.43
CA LYS A 128 -29.95 18.86 27.74
C LYS A 128 -31.18 19.66 28.17
N ARG A 129 -31.78 20.45 27.26
CA ARG A 129 -33.01 21.20 27.53
C ARG A 129 -34.15 20.27 27.92
N GLN A 130 -34.32 19.14 27.23
CA GLN A 130 -35.32 18.14 27.56
C GLN A 130 -35.08 17.52 28.95
N GLN A 131 -33.83 17.21 29.31
CA GLN A 131 -33.51 16.72 30.65
C GLN A 131 -33.84 17.74 31.74
N GLU A 132 -33.52 19.02 31.52
CA GLU A 132 -33.87 20.10 32.44
C GLU A 132 -35.39 20.23 32.62
N GLN A 133 -36.16 20.14 31.52
CA GLN A 133 -37.63 20.17 31.55
C GLN A 133 -38.21 18.99 32.33
N ILE A 134 -37.67 17.78 32.13
CA ILE A 134 -38.09 16.59 32.89
C ILE A 134 -37.80 16.77 34.38
N TYR A 135 -36.63 17.31 34.74
CA TYR A 135 -36.27 17.55 36.13
C TYR A 135 -37.19 18.58 36.80
N GLN A 136 -37.52 19.66 36.09
CA GLN A 136 -38.48 20.68 36.54
C GLN A 136 -39.89 20.10 36.73
N LEU A 137 -40.36 19.26 35.80
CA LEU A 137 -41.65 18.57 35.91
C LEU A 137 -41.67 17.60 37.08
N ALA A 138 -40.61 16.83 37.29
CA ALA A 138 -40.49 15.91 38.43
C ALA A 138 -40.54 16.65 39.77
N ARG A 139 -39.90 17.82 39.86
CA ARG A 139 -39.96 18.69 41.04
C ARG A 139 -41.38 19.17 41.32
N ARG A 140 -42.08 19.69 40.29
CA ARG A 140 -43.49 20.12 40.42
C ARG A 140 -44.41 18.97 40.83
N LEU A 141 -44.22 17.77 40.27
CA LEU A 141 -44.98 16.60 40.66
C LEU A 141 -44.73 16.19 42.11
N SER A 142 -43.49 16.32 42.59
CA SER A 142 -43.14 16.10 44.00
C SER A 142 -43.83 17.12 44.91
N ASP A 143 -43.85 18.39 44.53
CA ASP A 143 -44.52 19.44 45.32
C ASP A 143 -46.05 19.19 45.40
N VAL A 144 -46.69 18.81 44.28
CA VAL A 144 -48.11 18.43 44.22
C VAL A 144 -48.39 17.16 45.04
N TYR A 145 -47.49 16.18 45.03
CA TYR A 145 -47.62 14.96 45.82
C TYR A 145 -47.57 15.25 47.33
N VAL A 146 -46.69 16.16 47.77
CA VAL A 146 -46.63 16.61 49.17
C VAL A 146 -47.94 17.29 49.58
N ASP A 147 -48.49 18.18 48.76
CA ASP A 147 -49.79 18.82 49.01
C ASP A 147 -50.95 17.81 49.06
N THR A 148 -50.89 16.75 48.25
CA THR A 148 -51.95 15.71 48.19
C THR A 148 -51.84 14.71 49.34
N SER A 149 -50.62 14.46 49.86
CA SER A 149 -50.34 13.51 50.95
C SER A 149 -50.77 14.01 52.34
N VAL A 150 -51.13 15.29 52.50
CA VAL A 150 -51.72 15.85 53.73
C VAL A 150 -53.19 15.42 53.91
N SER A 151 -53.82 14.70 52.96
CA SER A 151 -55.27 14.42 53.03
C SER A 151 -55.75 13.02 52.65
N LYS A 152 -54.92 11.97 52.63
CA LYS A 152 -55.44 10.58 52.57
C LYS A 152 -54.40 9.51 52.89
N GLU A 153 -54.55 8.90 54.07
CA GLU A 153 -54.26 7.46 54.26
C GLU A 153 -55.48 6.67 53.76
N PRO A 154 -55.32 5.50 53.11
CA PRO A 154 -55.12 4.28 53.90
C PRO A 154 -54.25 3.16 53.27
N GLU A 155 -53.71 2.35 54.19
CA GLU A 155 -53.52 0.89 54.21
C GLU A 155 -52.97 0.12 53.00
N SER A 156 -51.79 -0.45 53.25
CA SER A 156 -51.11 -1.52 52.52
C SER A 156 -51.76 -2.90 52.66
N PRO A 157 -51.58 -3.81 51.69
CA PRO A 157 -51.40 -5.24 51.95
C PRO A 157 -49.91 -5.61 51.87
N LYS A 158 -49.39 -6.13 52.98
CA LYS A 158 -48.02 -6.61 53.14
C LYS A 158 -47.76 -7.82 52.22
N MET A 159 -46.94 -7.63 51.19
CA MET A 159 -46.27 -8.74 50.49
C MET A 159 -44.97 -9.04 51.21
N ALA A 160 -44.65 -10.34 51.34
CA ALA A 160 -43.52 -10.85 52.10
C ALA A 160 -42.17 -10.32 51.59
N THR A 161 -41.69 -9.25 52.22
CA THR A 161 -40.31 -8.79 52.15
C THR A 161 -39.46 -9.69 53.03
N GLY A 162 -38.47 -10.37 52.45
CA GLY A 162 -37.41 -10.99 53.24
C GLY A 162 -36.59 -9.92 53.99
N PRO A 163 -35.74 -10.30 54.95
CA PRO A 163 -34.95 -9.36 55.77
C PRO A 163 -33.96 -8.50 54.95
N PHE A 164 -33.74 -8.87 53.70
CA PHE A 164 -33.05 -8.10 52.68
C PHE A 164 -34.12 -7.67 51.69
N GLY A 165 -34.37 -6.36 51.55
CA GLY A 165 -35.45 -5.76 50.75
C GLY A 165 -35.37 -6.07 49.25
N PHE A 166 -35.53 -7.33 48.90
CA PHE A 166 -35.21 -7.87 47.60
C PHE A 166 -36.28 -8.91 47.25
N THR A 167 -37.10 -8.60 46.25
CA THR A 167 -38.12 -9.55 45.81
C THR A 167 -37.46 -10.64 44.95
N LEU A 168 -37.90 -11.89 45.08
CA LEU A 168 -37.37 -13.01 44.28
C LEU A 168 -37.33 -12.68 42.76
N LYS A 169 -38.34 -11.95 42.28
CA LYS A 169 -38.47 -11.50 40.88
C LYS A 169 -37.34 -10.56 40.44
N GLU A 170 -36.92 -9.62 41.29
CA GLU A 170 -35.83 -8.68 40.96
C GLU A 170 -34.50 -9.43 40.79
N SER A 171 -34.26 -10.55 41.48
CA SER A 171 -32.96 -11.26 41.45
C SER A 171 -32.83 -12.02 40.16
N LEU A 172 -33.96 -12.58 39.74
CA LEU A 172 -34.04 -13.32 38.51
C LEU A 172 -33.87 -12.38 37.32
N ALA A 173 -34.48 -11.19 37.38
CA ALA A 173 -34.27 -10.14 36.38
C ALA A 173 -32.82 -9.63 36.32
N TYR A 174 -32.18 -9.39 37.47
CA TYR A 174 -30.77 -8.99 37.53
C TYR A 174 -29.85 -10.07 36.92
N LYS A 175 -30.01 -11.33 37.35
CA LYS A 175 -29.23 -12.46 36.82
C LYS A 175 -29.46 -12.66 35.33
N GLN A 176 -30.66 -12.36 34.84
CA GLN A 176 -30.96 -12.42 33.41
C GLN A 176 -30.17 -11.36 32.63
N LYS A 177 -30.20 -10.09 33.06
CA LYS A 177 -29.41 -9.01 32.46
C LYS A 177 -27.91 -9.31 32.48
N GLU A 178 -27.40 -9.88 33.58
CA GLU A 178 -25.99 -10.27 33.70
C GLU A 178 -25.60 -11.35 32.67
N ARG A 179 -26.47 -12.34 32.45
CA ARG A 179 -26.26 -13.37 31.42
C ARG A 179 -26.28 -12.79 30.02
N GLU A 180 -27.16 -11.83 29.74
CA GLU A 180 -27.23 -11.16 28.44
C GLU A 180 -25.97 -10.33 28.14
N ILE A 181 -25.44 -9.62 29.13
CA ILE A 181 -24.18 -8.88 29.00
C ILE A 181 -23.02 -9.84 28.74
N ARG A 182 -22.95 -10.95 29.48
CA ARG A 182 -21.90 -11.97 29.28
C ARG A 182 -21.98 -12.57 27.87
N ALA A 183 -23.18 -12.88 27.39
CA ALA A 183 -23.39 -13.39 26.03
C ALA A 183 -22.94 -12.38 24.95
N LYS A 184 -23.14 -11.08 25.18
CA LYS A 184 -22.59 -10.02 24.30
C LYS A 184 -21.06 -9.98 24.35
N GLU A 185 -20.45 -10.03 25.54
CA GLU A 185 -18.98 -10.06 25.69
C GLU A 185 -18.35 -11.28 24.98
N GLU A 186 -18.95 -12.46 25.13
CA GLU A 186 -18.52 -13.70 24.46
C GLU A 186 -18.65 -13.59 22.93
N TYR A 187 -19.79 -13.11 22.44
CA TYR A 187 -20.00 -12.89 21.00
C TYR A 187 -18.96 -11.93 20.43
N LEU A 188 -18.71 -10.81 21.11
CA LEU A 188 -17.76 -9.81 20.64
C LEU A 188 -16.32 -10.32 20.64
N THR A 189 -15.95 -11.17 21.60
CA THR A 189 -14.64 -11.84 21.63
C THR A 189 -14.46 -12.76 20.42
N LYS A 190 -15.51 -13.54 20.08
CA LYS A 190 -15.50 -14.36 18.86
C LYS A 190 -15.38 -13.49 17.61
N LEU A 191 -16.16 -12.42 17.53
CA LEU A 191 -16.19 -11.51 16.40
C LEU A 191 -14.84 -10.80 16.20
N GLU A 192 -14.17 -10.39 17.28
CA GLU A 192 -12.82 -9.83 17.21
C GLU A 192 -11.84 -10.78 16.51
N ASN A 193 -11.86 -12.06 16.86
CA ASN A 193 -10.99 -13.05 16.24
C ASN A 193 -11.31 -13.23 14.75
N GLN A 194 -12.59 -13.26 14.37
CA GLN A 194 -13.01 -13.34 12.97
C GLN A 194 -12.59 -12.10 12.18
N LEU A 195 -12.73 -10.90 12.74
CA LEU A 195 -12.27 -9.65 12.12
C LEU A 195 -10.74 -9.65 11.92
N ARG A 196 -9.96 -10.10 12.91
CA ARG A 196 -8.51 -10.28 12.78
C ARG A 196 -8.17 -11.26 11.67
N GLN A 197 -8.83 -12.42 11.62
CA GLN A 197 -8.61 -13.41 10.58
C GLN A 197 -8.92 -12.85 9.19
N ARG A 198 -10.08 -12.20 9.03
CA ARG A 198 -10.49 -11.53 7.79
C ARG A 198 -9.45 -10.52 7.33
N GLN A 199 -8.97 -9.67 8.24
CA GLN A 199 -8.02 -8.64 7.89
C GLN A 199 -6.61 -9.19 7.63
N ASN A 200 -6.20 -10.24 8.35
CA ASN A 200 -4.95 -10.96 8.07
C ASN A 200 -4.99 -11.66 6.71
N MET A 201 -6.14 -12.21 6.28
CA MET A 201 -6.31 -12.75 4.92
C MET A 201 -6.16 -11.66 3.85
N LYS A 202 -6.65 -10.45 4.13
CA LYS A 202 -6.59 -9.31 3.21
C LYS A 202 -5.20 -8.68 3.11
N CYS A 203 -4.55 -8.44 4.25
CA CYS A 203 -3.35 -7.62 4.36
C CYS A 203 -2.03 -8.41 4.38
N SER A 204 -2.04 -9.67 4.79
CA SER A 204 -0.81 -10.46 4.82
C SER A 204 -0.38 -10.86 3.41
N TYR A 205 0.91 -10.68 3.11
CA TYR A 205 1.49 -11.13 1.85
C TYR A 205 1.65 -12.66 1.80
N TRP A 206 1.94 -13.28 2.94
CA TRP A 206 2.32 -14.69 3.08
C TRP A 206 1.20 -15.60 3.56
N ASN A 207 -0.03 -15.09 3.72
CA ASN A 207 -1.13 -15.91 4.21
C ASN A 207 -1.61 -16.88 3.10
N PRO A 208 -1.53 -18.20 3.32
CA PRO A 208 -1.99 -19.19 2.33
C PRO A 208 -3.50 -19.11 2.06
N MET A 209 -4.26 -18.50 2.98
CA MET A 209 -5.71 -18.25 2.85
C MET A 209 -6.04 -16.90 2.21
N LYS A 210 -5.07 -16.19 1.61
CA LYS A 210 -5.28 -14.88 0.95
C LYS A 210 -6.25 -14.91 -0.23
N SER A 211 -6.63 -16.09 -0.73
CA SER A 211 -7.58 -16.19 -1.84
C SER A 211 -8.87 -15.42 -1.52
N SER A 212 -9.40 -14.70 -2.50
CA SER A 212 -10.66 -13.95 -2.36
C SER A 212 -11.81 -14.81 -1.83
N TRP A 213 -11.84 -16.10 -2.20
CA TRP A 213 -12.88 -17.05 -1.81
C TRP A 213 -12.93 -17.33 -0.30
N HIS A 214 -11.79 -17.63 0.34
CA HIS A 214 -11.74 -17.88 1.80
C HIS A 214 -12.21 -16.66 2.60
N ARG A 215 -11.78 -15.45 2.19
CA ARG A 215 -12.25 -14.20 2.80
C ARG A 215 -13.76 -14.03 2.64
N GLU A 216 -14.27 -14.22 1.43
CA GLU A 216 -15.71 -14.06 1.14
C GLU A 216 -16.57 -15.08 1.90
N HIS A 217 -16.08 -16.31 2.06
CA HIS A 217 -16.74 -17.34 2.86
C HIS A 217 -16.85 -16.91 4.33
N LEU A 218 -15.74 -16.45 4.91
CA LEU A 218 -15.71 -15.93 6.28
C LEU A 218 -16.63 -14.71 6.45
N GLU A 219 -16.61 -13.76 5.51
CA GLU A 219 -17.49 -12.59 5.52
C GLU A 219 -18.98 -12.99 5.48
N ARG A 220 -19.35 -13.97 4.65
CA ARG A 220 -20.71 -14.51 4.60
C ARG A 220 -21.12 -15.20 5.90
N GLU A 221 -20.24 -16.01 6.48
CA GLU A 221 -20.48 -16.67 7.76
C GLU A 221 -20.71 -15.65 8.88
N MET A 222 -19.83 -14.65 8.98
CA MET A 222 -19.93 -13.58 9.97
C MET A 222 -21.24 -12.80 9.84
N LEU A 223 -21.65 -12.46 8.61
CA LEU A 223 -22.93 -11.77 8.38
C LEU A 223 -24.14 -12.65 8.73
N GLY A 224 -24.13 -13.92 8.34
CA GLY A 224 -25.21 -14.86 8.67
C GLY A 224 -25.36 -15.06 10.18
N GLU A 225 -24.25 -15.20 10.90
CA GLU A 225 -24.25 -15.28 12.36
C GLU A 225 -24.73 -13.96 13.00
N ALA A 226 -24.26 -12.81 12.51
CA ALA A 226 -24.67 -11.52 13.04
C ALA A 226 -26.17 -11.25 12.82
N ASP A 227 -26.73 -11.60 11.66
CA ASP A 227 -28.14 -11.40 11.34
C ASP A 227 -29.06 -12.33 12.16
N THR A 228 -28.58 -13.52 12.55
CA THR A 228 -29.36 -14.49 13.33
C THR A 228 -29.22 -14.25 14.84
N ASN A 229 -28.04 -13.88 15.33
CA ASN A 229 -27.77 -13.68 16.75
C ASN A 229 -28.49 -12.43 17.29
N VAL A 230 -29.31 -12.60 18.33
CA VAL A 230 -30.08 -11.52 18.95
C VAL A 230 -29.15 -10.47 19.60
N HIS A 231 -28.07 -10.91 20.23
CA HIS A 231 -27.09 -10.04 20.88
C HIS A 231 -26.35 -9.19 19.86
N ALA A 232 -25.95 -9.78 18.72
CA ALA A 232 -25.32 -9.07 17.61
C ALA A 232 -26.24 -7.99 17.02
N ARG A 233 -27.51 -8.32 16.79
CA ARG A 233 -28.53 -7.38 16.31
C ARG A 233 -28.76 -6.22 17.27
N SER A 234 -28.77 -6.48 18.58
CA SER A 234 -28.94 -5.43 19.59
C SER A 234 -27.82 -4.38 19.55
N LEU A 235 -26.60 -4.78 19.15
CA LEU A 235 -25.42 -3.93 18.97
C LEU A 235 -25.28 -3.39 17.54
N ARG A 236 -26.28 -3.61 16.67
CA ARG A 236 -26.29 -3.23 15.25
C ARG A 236 -25.08 -3.74 14.45
N VAL A 237 -24.48 -4.85 14.90
CA VAL A 237 -23.30 -5.47 14.27
C VAL A 237 -23.52 -5.78 12.77
N PRO A 238 -24.66 -6.32 12.32
CA PRO A 238 -24.81 -6.68 10.91
C PRO A 238 -24.68 -5.51 9.94
N VAL A 239 -25.21 -4.35 10.32
CA VAL A 239 -25.13 -3.13 9.49
C VAL A 239 -23.68 -2.67 9.39
N ALA A 240 -23.00 -2.60 10.53
CA ALA A 240 -21.60 -2.18 10.59
C ALA A 240 -20.64 -3.19 9.93
N LEU A 241 -20.92 -4.50 9.98
CA LEU A 241 -20.13 -5.50 9.22
C LEU A 241 -20.21 -5.27 7.71
N ARG A 242 -21.40 -4.93 7.18
CA ARG A 242 -21.54 -4.58 5.76
C ARG A 242 -20.68 -3.38 5.38
N GLU A 243 -20.58 -2.38 6.27
CA GLU A 243 -19.71 -1.21 6.06
C GLU A 243 -18.22 -1.56 6.16
N ILE A 244 -17.82 -2.33 7.18
CA ILE A 244 -16.44 -2.81 7.35
C ILE A 244 -15.99 -3.59 6.12
N PHE A 245 -16.82 -4.52 5.64
CA PHE A 245 -16.44 -5.36 4.51
C PHE A 245 -16.29 -4.55 3.22
N LYS A 246 -17.13 -3.53 3.05
CA LYS A 246 -17.12 -2.65 1.89
C LYS A 246 -15.99 -1.63 1.90
N TYR A 247 -15.65 -1.06 3.05
CA TYR A 247 -14.79 0.14 3.12
C TYR A 247 -13.47 -0.04 3.89
N ASP A 248 -13.30 -1.11 4.67
CA ASP A 248 -12.07 -1.30 5.45
C ASP A 248 -10.96 -1.96 4.61
N ASP A 249 -10.20 -1.11 3.93
CA ASP A 249 -9.07 -1.48 3.07
C ASP A 249 -7.70 -1.22 3.72
N TYR A 250 -7.66 -0.77 4.99
CA TYR A 250 -6.41 -0.37 5.62
C TYR A 250 -5.56 -1.56 6.08
N CYS A 251 -4.30 -1.59 5.64
CA CYS A 251 -3.28 -2.56 6.02
C CYS A 251 -2.11 -1.87 6.71
N ALA A 252 -1.98 -2.09 8.03
CA ALA A 252 -0.88 -1.58 8.84
C ALA A 252 0.40 -2.46 8.74
N PRO A 253 1.55 -1.97 9.21
CA PRO A 253 2.78 -2.78 9.29
C PRO A 253 2.71 -3.94 10.28
N ARG A 254 1.95 -3.78 11.37
CA ARG A 254 1.73 -4.82 12.38
C ARG A 254 0.37 -5.49 12.18
N PRO A 255 0.26 -6.82 12.30
CA PRO A 255 -1.02 -7.55 12.13
C PRO A 255 -2.13 -7.06 13.05
N GLU A 256 -1.78 -6.63 14.26
CA GLU A 256 -2.73 -6.17 15.28
C GLU A 256 -3.39 -4.84 14.90
N ASP A 257 -2.72 -4.05 14.06
CA ASP A 257 -3.12 -2.70 13.67
C ASP A 257 -3.86 -2.66 12.32
N HIS A 258 -4.02 -3.81 11.63
CA HIS A 258 -4.78 -3.85 10.39
C HIS A 258 -6.25 -3.49 10.62
N GLY A 259 -6.92 -2.89 9.64
CA GLY A 259 -8.36 -2.63 9.70
C GLY A 259 -8.72 -1.44 10.60
N ARG A 260 -8.64 -0.22 10.06
CA ARG A 260 -8.89 1.00 10.85
C ARG A 260 -10.37 1.12 11.19
N LEU A 261 -11.25 0.78 10.25
CA LEU A 261 -12.69 0.95 10.42
C LEU A 261 -13.26 -0.12 11.35
N MET A 262 -12.83 -1.37 11.22
CA MET A 262 -13.28 -2.46 12.08
C MET A 262 -12.94 -2.21 13.56
N TRP A 263 -11.77 -1.63 13.86
CA TRP A 263 -11.41 -1.29 15.23
C TRP A 263 -12.15 -0.08 15.80
N THR A 264 -12.65 0.81 14.93
CA THR A 264 -13.56 1.88 15.37
C THR A 264 -14.89 1.30 15.82
N PHE A 265 -15.50 0.45 14.99
CA PHE A 265 -16.74 -0.25 15.35
C PHE A 265 -16.58 -1.17 16.56
N TRP A 266 -15.48 -1.93 16.62
CA TRP A 266 -15.24 -2.81 17.77
C TRP A 266 -15.20 -2.00 19.07
N ARG A 267 -14.42 -0.91 19.13
CA ARG A 267 -14.40 -0.05 20.31
C ARG A 267 -15.78 0.49 20.67
N GLN A 268 -16.59 0.86 19.68
CA GLN A 268 -17.96 1.31 19.92
C GLN A 268 -18.82 0.21 20.57
N TRP A 269 -18.85 -1.00 20.02
CA TRP A 269 -19.63 -2.10 20.61
C TRP A 269 -19.15 -2.46 22.01
N LYS A 270 -17.83 -2.46 22.24
CA LYS A 270 -17.25 -2.72 23.56
C LYS A 270 -17.72 -1.68 24.58
N MET A 271 -17.67 -0.40 24.21
CA MET A 271 -18.16 0.69 25.06
C MET A 271 -19.67 0.59 25.35
N GLU A 272 -20.48 0.12 24.38
CA GLU A 272 -21.91 -0.09 24.60
C GLU A 272 -22.18 -1.18 25.63
N VAL A 273 -21.48 -2.31 25.54
CA VAL A 273 -21.58 -3.40 26.53
C VAL A 273 -21.07 -2.98 27.90
N GLU A 274 -19.94 -2.27 27.97
CA GLU A 274 -19.43 -1.71 29.23
C GLU A 274 -20.42 -0.72 29.87
N ARG A 275 -21.12 0.08 29.05
CA ARG A 275 -22.17 0.99 29.54
C ARG A 275 -23.34 0.22 30.14
N GLU A 276 -23.80 -0.86 29.50
CA GLU A 276 -24.87 -1.71 30.04
C GLU A 276 -24.46 -2.36 31.37
N LYS A 277 -23.22 -2.85 31.46
CA LYS A 277 -22.63 -3.41 32.67
C LYS A 277 -22.57 -2.39 33.80
N ASN A 278 -22.07 -1.20 33.52
CA ASN A 278 -21.98 -0.12 34.51
C ASN A 278 -23.37 0.33 34.98
N LYS A 279 -24.36 0.39 34.07
CA LYS A 279 -25.74 0.68 34.42
C LYS A 279 -26.32 -0.39 35.36
N LEU A 280 -26.10 -1.68 35.06
CA LEU A 280 -26.57 -2.78 35.90
C LEU A 280 -25.94 -2.75 37.29
N LEU A 281 -24.64 -2.45 37.39
CA LEU A 281 -23.94 -2.29 38.67
C LEU A 281 -24.47 -1.08 39.46
N ALA A 282 -24.72 0.05 38.79
CA ALA A 282 -25.30 1.23 39.42
C ALA A 282 -26.71 0.97 39.96
N GLU A 283 -27.57 0.27 39.20
CA GLU A 283 -28.91 -0.18 39.65
C GLU A 283 -28.79 -1.03 40.93
N ARG A 284 -27.84 -1.96 40.98
CA ARG A 284 -27.61 -2.79 42.17
C ARG A 284 -27.13 -2.01 43.38
N LEU A 285 -26.22 -1.06 43.17
CA LEU A 285 -25.69 -0.21 44.25
C LEU A 285 -26.72 0.76 44.81
N ALA A 286 -27.67 1.21 43.98
CA ALA A 286 -28.78 2.07 44.41
C ALA A 286 -29.83 1.31 45.25
N GLN A 287 -29.90 -0.02 45.10
CA GLN A 287 -30.81 -0.88 45.84
C GLN A 287 -30.20 -1.46 47.13
N ASP A 288 -28.93 -1.14 47.45
CA ASP A 288 -28.28 -1.64 48.67
C ASP A 288 -28.84 -0.93 49.91
N PRO A 289 -29.55 -1.64 50.82
CA PRO A 289 -30.16 -1.04 52.01
C PRO A 289 -29.14 -0.50 53.02
N ARG A 290 -27.83 -0.73 52.83
CA ARG A 290 -26.78 -0.15 53.70
C ARG A 290 -26.46 1.33 53.43
N LYS A 291 -27.14 1.96 52.47
CA LYS A 291 -26.95 3.38 52.12
C LYS A 291 -28.13 4.29 52.50
N ASN A 292 -29.22 3.75 53.05
CA ASN A 292 -30.37 4.51 53.56
C ASN A 292 -30.46 4.41 55.07
#